data_AF-A0A7V8V5N5-F1
#
_entry.id   AF-A0A7V8V5N5-F1
#
_cell.length_a   1.000
_cell.length_b   1.000
_cell.length_c   1.000
_cell.angle_alpha   90.00
_cell.angle_beta   90.00
_cell.angle_gamma   90.00
#
_symmetry.space_group_name_H-M   'P 1'
#
loop_
_entity.id
_entity.type
_entity.pdbx_description
1 polymer ?
#
loop_
_entity_poly.entity_id
_entity_poly.type
_entity_poly.pdbx_seq_one_letter_code
_entity_poly.pdbx_strand_id
1 'polypeptide(L)'
;MTDLAQEEPWQVASTDSSLTGGSPTLGSKQPHRKGDGWILAPWLDLFLIANIFWPLLVLVQLDEGVSGRTTIEFWQIYFITTPHRWSTLGLVLLDRNPYRANPRFMFGFAAVVILLCIGIWVGTGALTCLLTIDYLWNAWHFASQHHGIYRIYGRLAGVTSLIPGWLEKMLLRTFMLYCILRVAQLSVRSGTMSDVLSIIDYLAPILPCVVLVDCLVHFQRNAVGRMVYLVSVIGIFSGMLWAVHIGYPAMVLTLATASAWFHASEYLSVVGWRMQKQSGDGTIHSRDRIFRWVASRWIFSLLIFVIILGSCGWLLEHRFLEYWLLLNVIVAFLHYGYDGLLWKKNKANSVETIRSK
;
A
#
# COMPACT_ATOMS: atom_id res chain seq x y z
N MET A 1 13.81 -0.92 -16.14
CA MET A 1 13.40 -0.83 -14.72
C MET A 1 13.04 -2.23 -14.23
N THR A 2 14.03 -3.11 -14.18
CA THR A 2 13.82 -4.58 -14.21
C THR A 2 14.62 -5.31 -13.12
N ASP A 3 15.08 -4.61 -12.07
CA ASP A 3 15.86 -5.19 -10.97
C ASP A 3 15.15 -5.03 -9.62
N LEU A 4 14.00 -5.70 -9.47
CA LEU A 4 13.39 -5.89 -8.17
C LEU A 4 13.09 -7.38 -7.96
N ALA A 5 13.97 -7.98 -7.15
CA ALA A 5 13.90 -9.32 -6.58
C ALA A 5 14.09 -10.47 -7.58
N GLN A 6 15.35 -10.74 -7.92
CA GLN A 6 15.78 -12.14 -7.94
C GLN A 6 15.53 -12.69 -6.53
N GLU A 7 14.45 -13.45 -6.38
CA GLU A 7 14.29 -14.37 -5.26
C GLU A 7 15.35 -15.45 -5.46
N GLU A 8 16.46 -15.39 -4.71
CA GLU A 8 17.32 -16.56 -4.61
C GLU A 8 16.54 -17.69 -3.94
N PRO A 9 16.50 -18.89 -4.54
CA PRO A 9 16.01 -20.06 -3.84
C PRO A 9 16.92 -20.30 -2.65
N TRP A 10 16.33 -20.36 -1.45
CA TRP A 10 17.04 -20.78 -0.25
C TRP A 10 17.54 -22.21 -0.46
N GLN A 11 18.81 -22.35 -0.86
CA GLN A 11 19.51 -23.63 -0.81
C GLN A 11 19.64 -24.02 0.66
N VAL A 12 18.92 -25.06 1.05
CA VAL A 12 19.10 -25.74 2.33
C VAL A 12 20.46 -26.42 2.26
N ALA A 13 21.49 -25.75 2.79
CA ALA A 13 22.79 -26.36 2.98
C ALA A 13 22.68 -27.42 4.08
N SER A 14 22.47 -28.67 3.68
CA SER A 14 22.74 -29.84 4.50
C SER A 14 24.22 -30.18 4.36
N THR A 15 25.01 -29.88 5.39
CA THR A 15 26.32 -30.52 5.58
C THR A 15 26.45 -30.93 7.03
N ASP A 16 26.22 -32.23 7.25
CA ASP A 16 26.79 -32.97 8.37
C ASP A 16 28.31 -33.00 8.26
N SER A 17 29.00 -32.74 9.38
CA SER A 17 30.16 -33.53 9.85
C SER A 17 30.74 -32.95 11.15
N SER A 18 30.35 -33.59 12.25
CA SER A 18 31.19 -34.04 13.39
C SER A 18 32.46 -33.27 13.82
N LEU A 19 32.40 -32.86 15.11
CA LEU A 19 33.38 -33.06 16.21
C LEU A 19 34.66 -32.18 16.29
N THR A 20 34.72 -31.27 17.27
CA THR A 20 35.46 -31.40 18.56
C THR A 20 35.77 -30.03 19.20
N GLY A 21 35.76 -29.96 20.54
CA GLY A 21 36.51 -28.95 21.32
C GLY A 21 35.69 -27.76 21.85
N GLY A 22 35.46 -27.72 23.16
CA GLY A 22 34.56 -26.78 23.82
C GLY A 22 35.07 -25.34 24.02
N SER A 23 34.10 -24.42 24.08
CA SER A 23 34.14 -23.21 24.89
C SER A 23 32.74 -22.86 25.41
N PRO A 24 32.64 -22.29 26.62
CA PRO A 24 31.38 -22.06 27.31
C PRO A 24 30.61 -20.86 26.75
N THR A 25 29.34 -21.12 26.41
CA THR A 25 28.18 -20.23 26.58
C THR A 25 28.33 -18.75 26.22
N LEU A 26 28.12 -18.42 24.94
CA LEU A 26 27.78 -17.06 24.50
C LEU A 26 26.55 -17.09 23.59
N GLY A 27 25.44 -16.61 24.14
CA GLY A 27 24.24 -16.21 23.42
C GLY A 27 23.45 -17.38 22.84
N SER A 28 22.58 -17.99 23.65
CA SER A 28 21.44 -18.71 23.10
C SER A 28 20.75 -17.77 22.12
N LYS A 29 20.85 -18.07 20.81
CA LYS A 29 19.98 -17.47 19.80
C LYS A 29 18.58 -17.77 20.30
N GLN A 30 17.91 -16.76 20.85
CA GLN A 30 16.54 -16.92 21.29
C GLN A 30 15.80 -17.54 20.11
N PRO A 31 15.14 -18.70 20.28
CA PRO A 31 14.33 -19.26 19.22
C PRO A 31 13.38 -18.13 18.81
N HIS A 32 13.45 -17.71 17.56
CA HIS A 32 12.49 -16.75 17.01
C HIS A 32 11.12 -17.31 17.38
N ARG A 33 10.42 -16.65 18.32
CA ARG A 33 9.02 -16.98 18.63
C ARG A 33 8.34 -17.08 17.28
N LYS A 34 7.80 -18.27 16.96
CA LYS A 34 6.93 -18.44 15.79
C LYS A 34 5.90 -17.32 15.91
N GLY A 35 6.01 -16.32 15.04
CA GLY A 35 5.12 -15.17 15.11
C GLY A 35 3.71 -15.67 14.92
N ASP A 36 2.75 -15.08 15.63
CA ASP A 36 1.34 -15.47 15.58
C ASP A 36 0.68 -15.21 14.21
N GLY A 37 1.48 -14.85 13.18
CA GLY A 37 1.03 -14.58 11.82
C GLY A 37 0.48 -13.18 11.61
N TRP A 38 0.52 -12.31 12.62
CA TRP A 38 -0.04 -10.95 12.58
C TRP A 38 1.08 -9.90 12.51
N ILE A 39 0.83 -8.79 11.82
CA ILE A 39 1.76 -7.68 11.64
C ILE A 39 1.83 -6.84 12.93
N LEU A 40 0.67 -6.39 13.42
CA LEU A 40 0.57 -5.63 14.68
C LEU A 40 0.03 -6.52 15.81
N ALA A 41 -1.27 -6.84 15.72
CA ALA A 41 -2.03 -7.67 16.65
C ALA A 41 -3.34 -8.07 15.94
N PRO A 42 -4.00 -9.18 16.30
CA PRO A 42 -5.16 -9.68 15.56
C PRO A 42 -6.25 -8.62 15.33
N TRP A 43 -6.72 -7.95 16.39
CA TRP A 43 -7.81 -6.98 16.26
C TRP A 43 -7.39 -5.70 15.51
N LEU A 44 -6.14 -5.25 15.66
CA LEU A 44 -5.59 -4.10 14.94
C LEU A 44 -5.45 -4.41 13.46
N ASP A 45 -4.95 -5.59 13.12
CA ASP A 45 -4.82 -6.04 11.74
C ASP A 45 -6.20 -6.17 11.10
N LEU A 46 -7.20 -6.73 11.79
CA LEU A 46 -8.57 -6.81 11.28
C LEU A 46 -9.17 -5.43 10.96
N PHE A 47 -8.95 -4.45 11.84
CA PHE A 47 -9.50 -3.09 11.69
C PHE A 47 -8.72 -2.24 10.68
N LEU A 48 -7.38 -2.18 10.81
CA LEU A 48 -6.53 -1.23 10.08
C LEU A 48 -5.93 -1.81 8.81
N ILE A 49 -5.67 -3.12 8.76
CA ILE A 49 -4.94 -3.74 7.64
C ILE A 49 -5.87 -4.57 6.76
N ALA A 50 -6.67 -5.48 7.30
CA ALA A 50 -7.62 -6.27 6.53
C ALA A 50 -8.94 -5.52 6.28
N ASN A 51 -9.19 -4.40 6.97
CA ASN A 51 -10.36 -3.55 6.80
C ASN A 51 -11.69 -4.33 6.76
N ILE A 52 -11.90 -5.29 7.67
CA ILE A 52 -13.09 -6.18 7.62
C ILE A 52 -14.44 -5.44 7.77
N PHE A 53 -14.39 -4.16 8.12
CA PHE A 53 -15.55 -3.30 8.32
C PHE A 53 -16.02 -2.58 7.05
N TRP A 54 -15.35 -2.76 5.91
CA TRP A 54 -15.81 -2.18 4.65
C TRP A 54 -17.26 -2.54 4.27
N PRO A 55 -17.82 -3.74 4.60
CA PRO A 55 -19.23 -4.01 4.34
C PRO A 55 -20.17 -3.09 5.13
N LEU A 56 -19.77 -2.60 6.31
CA LEU A 56 -20.56 -1.63 7.06
C LEU A 56 -20.62 -0.28 6.33
N LEU A 57 -19.52 0.15 5.71
CA LEU A 57 -19.52 1.36 4.86
C LEU A 57 -20.47 1.19 3.68
N VAL A 58 -20.54 -0.01 3.09
CA VAL A 58 -21.53 -0.33 2.06
C VAL A 58 -22.94 -0.23 2.59
N LEU A 59 -23.23 -0.86 3.73
CA LEU A 59 -24.57 -0.85 4.33
C LEU A 59 -25.07 0.55 4.67
N VAL A 60 -24.20 1.40 5.23
CA VAL A 60 -24.54 2.80 5.55
C VAL A 60 -24.93 3.59 4.29
N GLN A 61 -24.31 3.28 3.15
CA GLN A 61 -24.53 3.99 1.89
C GLN A 61 -25.64 3.38 1.01
N LEU A 62 -26.24 2.26 1.40
CA LEU A 62 -27.35 1.66 0.64
C LEU A 62 -28.59 2.56 0.60
N ASP A 63 -28.81 3.35 1.67
CA ASP A 63 -30.00 4.19 1.83
C ASP A 63 -29.73 5.68 1.60
N GLU A 64 -28.44 6.07 1.46
CA GLU A 64 -28.09 7.46 1.20
C GLU A 64 -28.37 7.84 -0.27
N GLY A 65 -29.28 8.81 -0.44
CA GLY A 65 -29.51 9.47 -1.72
C GLY A 65 -28.28 10.20 -2.27
N VAL A 66 -28.41 10.79 -3.45
CA VAL A 66 -27.30 11.45 -4.18
C VAL A 66 -26.55 12.51 -3.34
N SER A 67 -27.24 13.19 -2.42
CA SER A 67 -26.65 14.21 -1.54
C SER A 67 -25.62 13.65 -0.54
N GLY A 68 -25.85 12.47 0.04
CA GLY A 68 -24.87 11.81 0.94
C GLY A 68 -23.54 11.51 0.24
N ARG A 69 -23.60 11.22 -1.06
CA ARG A 69 -22.44 10.83 -1.88
C ARG A 69 -21.40 11.94 -2.03
N THR A 70 -21.84 13.20 -2.20
CA THR A 70 -20.93 14.36 -2.28
C THR A 70 -20.16 14.58 -0.98
N THR A 71 -20.80 14.29 0.17
CA THR A 71 -20.15 14.38 1.47
C THR A 71 -19.09 13.30 1.61
N ILE A 72 -19.40 12.06 1.22
CA ILE A 72 -18.44 10.94 1.26
C ILE A 72 -17.25 11.18 0.34
N GLU A 73 -17.48 11.64 -0.89
CA GLU A 73 -16.41 12.03 -1.83
C GLU A 73 -15.51 13.11 -1.23
N PHE A 74 -16.11 14.14 -0.63
CA PHE A 74 -15.38 15.19 0.05
C PHE A 74 -14.48 14.62 1.16
N TRP A 75 -15.02 13.79 2.06
CA TRP A 75 -14.21 13.15 3.11
C TRP A 75 -13.14 12.23 2.54
N GLN A 76 -13.46 11.44 1.51
CA GLN A 76 -12.53 10.53 0.87
C GLN A 76 -11.35 11.23 0.21
N ILE A 77 -11.60 12.31 -0.52
CA ILE A 77 -10.56 13.07 -1.22
C ILE A 77 -9.73 13.86 -0.20
N TYR A 78 -10.36 14.64 0.67
CA TYR A 78 -9.67 15.61 1.51
C TYR A 78 -9.13 15.05 2.83
N PHE A 79 -9.75 14.00 3.36
CA PHE A 79 -9.47 13.51 4.72
C PHE A 79 -8.79 12.13 4.73
N ILE A 80 -8.83 11.40 3.61
CA ILE A 80 -8.25 10.05 3.50
C ILE A 80 -7.14 10.01 2.43
N THR A 81 -7.49 10.36 1.20
CA THR A 81 -6.61 10.15 0.04
C THR A 81 -5.50 11.20 -0.02
N THR A 82 -5.84 12.47 0.10
CA THR A 82 -4.83 13.54 0.07
C THR A 82 -3.88 13.45 1.27
N PRO A 83 -4.35 13.32 2.53
CA PRO A 83 -3.47 13.29 3.69
C PRO A 83 -2.45 12.14 3.69
N HIS A 84 -2.75 10.96 3.15
CA HIS A 84 -1.76 9.87 3.14
C HIS A 84 -0.58 10.15 2.18
N ARG A 85 -0.84 10.72 0.98
CA ARG A 85 0.22 11.08 0.01
C ARG A 85 1.15 12.13 0.61
N TRP A 86 0.55 13.16 1.18
CA TRP A 86 1.26 14.27 1.80
C TRP A 86 1.98 13.87 3.10
N SER A 87 1.40 12.99 3.91
CA SER A 87 2.07 12.52 5.13
C SER A 87 3.31 11.69 4.80
N THR A 88 3.30 10.91 3.71
CA THR A 88 4.49 10.18 3.25
C THR A 88 5.68 11.10 2.99
N LEU A 89 5.44 12.24 2.34
CA LEU A 89 6.47 13.26 2.16
C LEU A 89 7.00 13.76 3.50
N GLY A 90 6.10 14.06 4.44
CA GLY A 90 6.47 14.42 5.80
C GLY A 90 7.34 13.36 6.46
N LEU A 91 6.96 12.07 6.36
CA LEU A 91 7.71 10.96 6.95
C LEU A 91 9.08 10.80 6.32
N VAL A 92 9.20 10.92 5.00
CA VAL A 92 10.49 10.76 4.30
C VAL A 92 11.43 11.93 4.61
N LEU A 93 10.91 13.15 4.69
CA LEU A 93 11.70 14.34 5.02
C LEU A 93 12.10 14.37 6.51
N LEU A 94 11.26 13.83 7.39
CA LEU A 94 11.50 13.78 8.82
C LEU A 94 12.29 12.53 9.26
N ASP A 95 12.22 11.43 8.50
CA ASP A 95 13.00 10.22 8.77
C ASP A 95 14.47 10.43 8.38
N ARG A 96 15.28 10.57 9.41
CA ARG A 96 16.69 10.94 9.30
C ARG A 96 17.52 9.87 8.62
N ASN A 97 17.12 8.59 8.66
CA ASN A 97 17.96 7.49 8.20
C ASN A 97 18.06 7.40 6.67
N PRO A 98 16.95 7.24 5.92
CA PRO A 98 17.00 7.23 4.46
C PRO A 98 17.39 8.60 3.88
N TYR A 99 16.90 9.70 4.49
CA TYR A 99 17.22 11.05 4.02
C TYR A 99 18.70 11.40 4.14
N ARG A 100 19.36 11.05 5.25
CA ARG A 100 20.82 11.26 5.39
C ARG A 100 21.66 10.38 4.50
N ALA A 101 21.19 9.18 4.19
CA ALA A 101 21.92 8.26 3.33
C ALA A 101 22.13 8.87 1.94
N ASN A 102 21.11 9.53 1.37
CA ASN A 102 21.17 10.06 0.00
C ASN A 102 20.37 11.39 -0.19
N PRO A 103 20.74 12.49 0.49
CA PRO A 103 19.96 13.74 0.43
C PRO A 103 19.95 14.36 -0.96
N ARG A 104 21.06 14.23 -1.71
CA ARG A 104 21.17 14.71 -3.09
C ARG A 104 20.20 14.02 -4.02
N PHE A 105 20.01 12.71 -3.86
CA PHE A 105 19.05 11.96 -4.66
C PHE A 105 17.62 12.37 -4.32
N MET A 106 17.29 12.60 -3.03
CA MET A 106 15.96 13.07 -2.61
C MET A 106 15.61 14.42 -3.25
N PHE A 107 16.46 15.42 -3.05
CA PHE A 107 16.19 16.74 -3.65
C PHE A 107 16.26 16.74 -5.16
N GLY A 108 17.22 16.01 -5.75
CA GLY A 108 17.35 15.89 -7.20
C GLY A 108 16.11 15.26 -7.83
N PHE A 109 15.62 14.16 -7.25
CA PHE A 109 14.38 13.52 -7.69
C PHE A 109 13.18 14.47 -7.54
N ALA A 110 13.07 15.16 -6.42
CA ALA A 110 11.99 16.13 -6.22
C ALA A 110 11.99 17.25 -7.26
N ALA A 111 13.16 17.86 -7.48
CA ALA A 111 13.32 18.93 -8.46
C ALA A 111 12.97 18.45 -9.87
N VAL A 112 13.42 17.25 -10.26
CA VAL A 112 13.10 16.67 -11.57
C VAL A 112 11.59 16.45 -11.73
N VAL A 113 10.91 15.85 -10.74
CA VAL A 113 9.46 15.64 -10.79
C VAL A 113 8.71 16.97 -10.91
N ILE A 114 9.06 17.97 -10.08
CA ILE A 114 8.44 19.30 -10.11
C ILE A 114 8.63 19.95 -11.49
N LEU A 115 9.86 19.97 -12.01
CA LEU A 115 10.18 20.58 -13.30
C LEU A 115 9.47 19.88 -14.46
N LEU A 116 9.36 18.54 -14.44
CA LEU A 116 8.64 17.78 -15.46
C LEU A 116 7.14 18.07 -15.42
N CYS A 117 6.51 18.05 -14.25
CA CYS A 117 5.08 18.35 -14.13
C CYS A 117 4.75 19.78 -14.57
N ILE A 118 5.53 20.77 -14.11
CA ILE A 118 5.33 22.17 -14.51
C ILE A 118 5.60 22.33 -16.00
N GLY A 119 6.67 21.73 -16.53
CA GLY A 119 7.03 21.81 -17.95
C GLY A 119 5.96 21.20 -18.86
N ILE A 120 5.39 20.05 -18.48
CA ILE A 120 4.28 19.44 -19.21
C ILE A 120 3.04 20.34 -19.15
N TRP A 121 2.66 20.80 -17.95
CA TRP A 121 1.50 21.66 -17.77
C TRP A 121 1.58 22.96 -18.58
N VAL A 122 2.73 23.66 -18.52
CA VAL A 122 2.96 24.89 -19.30
C VAL A 122 3.03 24.59 -20.79
N GLY A 123 3.63 23.48 -21.20
CA GLY A 123 3.80 23.13 -22.61
C GLY A 123 2.52 22.67 -23.31
N THR A 124 1.61 22.00 -22.59
CA THR A 124 0.35 21.49 -23.15
C THR A 124 -0.85 22.38 -22.83
N GLY A 125 -0.75 23.24 -21.81
CA GLY A 125 -1.88 24.00 -21.27
C GLY A 125 -2.95 23.14 -20.59
N ALA A 126 -2.64 21.87 -20.27
CA ALA A 126 -3.61 20.94 -19.71
C ALA A 126 -2.97 19.87 -18.80
N LEU A 127 -3.69 19.48 -17.75
CA LEU A 127 -3.26 18.46 -16.80
C LEU A 127 -3.65 17.02 -17.18
N THR A 128 -4.45 16.83 -18.23
CA THR A 128 -5.07 15.53 -18.57
C THR A 128 -4.05 14.39 -18.73
N CYS A 129 -2.92 14.64 -19.40
CA CYS A 129 -1.88 13.63 -19.55
C CYS A 129 -1.25 13.25 -18.21
N LEU A 130 -0.96 14.23 -17.36
CA LEU A 130 -0.40 13.99 -16.03
C LEU A 130 -1.37 13.24 -15.12
N LEU A 131 -2.65 13.61 -15.14
CA LEU A 131 -3.71 12.92 -14.37
C LEU A 131 -3.94 11.49 -14.85
N THR A 132 -3.81 11.23 -16.16
CA THR A 132 -3.89 9.87 -16.72
C THR A 132 -2.72 9.01 -16.24
N ILE A 133 -1.51 9.57 -16.25
CA ILE A 133 -0.31 8.88 -15.73
C ILE A 133 -0.45 8.66 -14.22
N ASP A 134 -0.91 9.66 -13.46
CA ASP A 134 -1.18 9.55 -12.02
C ASP A 134 -2.16 8.40 -11.76
N TYR A 135 -3.27 8.35 -12.50
CA TYR A 135 -4.26 7.30 -12.37
C TYR A 135 -3.69 5.89 -12.60
N LEU A 136 -2.95 5.69 -13.69
CA LEU A 136 -2.33 4.40 -14.01
C LEU A 136 -1.29 4.00 -12.96
N TRP A 137 -0.49 4.96 -12.50
CA TRP A 137 0.51 4.71 -11.47
C TRP A 137 -0.14 4.40 -10.14
N ASN A 138 -1.20 5.12 -9.77
CA ASN A 138 -1.98 4.87 -8.57
C ASN A 138 -2.56 3.44 -8.59
N ALA A 139 -3.13 3.02 -9.71
CA ALA A 139 -3.65 1.66 -9.88
C ALA A 139 -2.56 0.59 -9.66
N TRP A 140 -1.39 0.80 -10.27
CA TRP A 140 -0.24 -0.08 -10.07
C TRP A 140 0.27 -0.08 -8.63
N HIS A 141 0.29 1.08 -7.98
CA HIS A 141 0.72 1.25 -6.60
C HIS A 141 -0.21 0.49 -5.64
N PHE A 142 -1.53 0.67 -5.76
CA PHE A 142 -2.55 -0.10 -5.01
C PHE A 142 -2.34 -1.60 -5.16
N ALA A 143 -2.29 -2.09 -6.40
CA ALA A 143 -2.10 -3.50 -6.68
C ALA A 143 -0.77 -4.03 -6.10
N SER A 144 0.28 -3.21 -6.16
CA SER A 144 1.60 -3.55 -5.64
C SER A 144 1.64 -3.64 -4.13
N GLN A 145 1.00 -2.70 -3.44
CA GLN A 145 0.93 -2.63 -1.98
C GLN A 145 0.14 -3.81 -1.42
N HIS A 146 -1.07 -4.07 -1.94
CA HIS A 146 -1.91 -5.15 -1.42
C HIS A 146 -1.22 -6.52 -1.55
N HIS A 147 -0.62 -6.81 -2.71
CA HIS A 147 0.19 -8.01 -2.88
C HIS A 147 1.39 -8.04 -1.92
N GLY A 148 2.07 -6.91 -1.72
CA GLY A 148 3.20 -6.79 -0.81
C GLY A 148 2.84 -7.12 0.64
N ILE A 149 1.70 -6.64 1.12
CA ILE A 149 1.19 -6.88 2.47
C ILE A 149 0.74 -8.33 2.63
N TYR A 150 0.04 -8.89 1.65
CA TYR A 150 -0.29 -10.30 1.61
C TYR A 150 0.96 -11.21 1.76
N ARG A 151 2.07 -10.87 1.07
CA ARG A 151 3.38 -11.54 1.21
C ARG A 151 4.02 -11.34 2.58
N ILE A 152 3.78 -10.22 3.27
CA ILE A 152 4.25 -10.02 4.65
C ILE A 152 3.57 -11.03 5.58
N TYR A 153 2.24 -11.15 5.49
CA TYR A 153 1.49 -12.15 6.28
C TYR A 153 1.99 -13.57 6.03
N GLY A 154 2.18 -13.97 4.77
CA GLY A 154 2.70 -15.31 4.44
C GLY A 154 4.07 -15.60 5.06
N ARG A 155 4.98 -14.61 5.05
CA ARG A 155 6.31 -14.72 5.67
C ARG A 155 6.25 -14.78 7.20
N LEU A 156 5.37 -14.00 7.82
CA LEU A 156 5.20 -14.01 9.28
C LEU A 156 4.59 -15.34 9.76
N ALA A 157 3.66 -15.90 9.00
CA ALA A 157 3.02 -17.17 9.28
C ALA A 157 3.92 -18.39 8.97
N GLY A 158 5.00 -18.21 8.20
CA GLY A 158 5.88 -19.30 7.78
C GLY A 158 5.23 -20.27 6.78
N VAL A 159 4.30 -19.77 5.97
CA VAL A 159 3.49 -20.59 5.06
C VAL A 159 4.16 -20.70 3.69
N THR A 160 4.18 -21.91 3.14
CA THR A 160 4.58 -22.19 1.76
C THR A 160 3.37 -22.11 0.81
N SER A 161 3.61 -21.81 -0.46
CA SER A 161 2.59 -21.76 -1.51
C SER A 161 2.91 -22.80 -2.58
N LEU A 162 1.90 -23.39 -3.21
CA LEU A 162 2.07 -24.25 -4.40
C LEU A 162 2.44 -23.43 -5.62
N ILE A 163 1.87 -22.23 -5.72
CA ILE A 163 2.11 -21.36 -6.85
C ILE A 163 3.42 -20.58 -6.63
N PRO A 164 4.26 -20.45 -7.66
CA PRO A 164 5.44 -19.60 -7.59
C PRO A 164 5.05 -18.15 -7.23
N GLY A 165 5.87 -17.48 -6.42
CA GLY A 165 5.58 -16.11 -5.96
C GLY A 165 5.41 -15.09 -7.08
N TRP A 166 6.05 -15.30 -8.24
CA TRP A 166 5.85 -14.44 -9.41
C TRP A 166 4.44 -14.59 -10.02
N LEU A 167 3.88 -15.81 -10.00
CA LEU A 167 2.55 -16.09 -10.52
C LEU A 167 1.48 -15.54 -9.57
N GLU A 168 1.65 -15.77 -8.26
CA GLU A 168 0.83 -15.15 -7.20
C GLU A 168 0.75 -13.62 -7.37
N LYS A 169 1.90 -12.99 -7.62
CA LYS A 169 2.01 -11.56 -7.92
C LYS A 169 1.25 -11.16 -9.18
N MET A 170 1.43 -11.90 -10.28
CA MET A 170 0.74 -11.59 -11.54
C MET A 170 -0.76 -11.72 -11.41
N LEU A 171 -1.26 -12.79 -10.81
CA LEU A 171 -2.68 -13.06 -10.64
C LEU A 171 -3.38 -11.97 -9.83
N LEU A 172 -2.86 -11.66 -8.62
CA LEU A 172 -3.45 -10.63 -7.76
C LEU A 172 -3.38 -9.24 -8.38
N ARG A 173 -2.21 -8.86 -8.93
CA ARG A 173 -2.06 -7.52 -9.51
C ARG A 173 -2.90 -7.33 -10.76
N THR A 174 -2.94 -8.32 -11.65
CA THR A 174 -3.73 -8.24 -12.88
C THR A 174 -5.21 -8.10 -12.56
N PHE A 175 -5.72 -8.86 -11.59
CA PHE A 175 -7.10 -8.72 -11.13
C PHE A 175 -7.41 -7.33 -10.60
N MET A 176 -6.61 -6.79 -9.67
CA MET A 176 -6.84 -5.46 -9.11
C MET A 176 -6.72 -4.37 -10.17
N LEU A 177 -5.70 -4.44 -11.04
CA LEU A 177 -5.53 -3.50 -12.15
C LEU A 177 -6.73 -3.54 -13.10
N TYR A 178 -7.22 -4.74 -13.43
CA TYR A 178 -8.41 -4.91 -14.26
C TYR A 178 -9.63 -4.24 -13.61
N CYS A 179 -9.90 -4.51 -12.33
CA CYS A 179 -11.01 -3.87 -11.62
C CYS A 179 -10.91 -2.33 -11.62
N ILE A 180 -9.72 -1.77 -11.38
CA ILE A 180 -9.53 -0.31 -11.37
C ILE A 180 -9.76 0.27 -12.76
N LEU A 181 -9.16 -0.32 -13.81
CA LEU A 181 -9.38 0.11 -15.20
C LEU A 181 -10.85 0.00 -15.61
N ARG A 182 -11.54 -1.05 -15.14
CA ARG A 182 -12.97 -1.26 -15.37
C ARG A 182 -13.82 -0.19 -14.69
N VAL A 183 -13.44 0.28 -13.51
CA VAL A 183 -14.05 1.46 -12.87
C VAL A 183 -13.80 2.74 -13.68
N ALA A 184 -12.58 2.99 -14.15
CA ALA A 184 -12.29 4.15 -15.00
C ALA A 184 -13.11 4.15 -16.30
N GLN A 185 -13.39 2.98 -16.85
CA GLN A 185 -14.16 2.85 -18.08
C GLN A 185 -15.62 3.33 -17.94
N LEU A 186 -16.16 3.50 -16.72
CA LEU A 186 -17.43 4.20 -16.49
C LEU A 186 -17.42 5.67 -16.94
N SER A 187 -16.24 6.29 -17.02
CA SER A 187 -16.08 7.67 -17.52
C SER A 187 -16.00 7.76 -19.05
N VAL A 188 -15.90 6.62 -19.73
CA VAL A 188 -15.78 6.53 -21.19
C VAL A 188 -17.11 6.10 -21.79
N ARG A 189 -17.46 6.66 -22.95
CA ARG A 189 -18.71 6.33 -23.66
C ARG A 189 -18.82 4.82 -23.92
N SER A 190 -20.00 4.26 -23.69
CA SER A 190 -20.30 2.86 -23.99
C SER A 190 -20.16 2.55 -25.49
N GLY A 191 -19.75 1.32 -25.79
CA GLY A 191 -19.52 0.81 -27.14
C GLY A 191 -18.97 -0.61 -27.09
N THR A 192 -18.51 -1.15 -28.24
CA THR A 192 -18.06 -2.55 -28.38
C THR A 192 -17.01 -2.99 -27.36
N MET A 193 -16.11 -2.09 -26.97
CA MET A 193 -15.11 -2.39 -25.92
C MET A 193 -15.78 -2.69 -24.57
N SER A 194 -16.87 -2.00 -24.23
CA SER A 194 -17.63 -2.25 -23.00
C SER A 194 -18.27 -3.64 -22.99
N ASP A 195 -18.76 -4.08 -24.15
CA ASP A 195 -19.41 -5.39 -24.29
C ASP A 195 -18.38 -6.51 -24.12
N VAL A 196 -17.20 -6.37 -24.75
CA VAL A 196 -16.09 -7.32 -24.58
C VAL A 196 -15.63 -7.38 -23.12
N LEU A 197 -15.45 -6.22 -22.47
CA LEU A 197 -15.08 -6.17 -21.06
C LEU A 197 -16.14 -6.81 -20.16
N SER A 198 -17.44 -6.70 -20.49
CA SER A 198 -18.51 -7.35 -19.72
C SER A 198 -18.39 -8.88 -19.68
N ILE A 199 -17.89 -9.49 -20.76
CA ILE A 199 -17.61 -10.93 -20.80
C ILE A 199 -16.40 -11.26 -19.91
N ILE A 200 -15.36 -10.43 -19.97
CA ILE A 200 -14.15 -10.59 -19.16
C ILE A 200 -14.45 -10.43 -17.67
N ASP A 201 -15.44 -9.61 -17.28
CA ASP A 201 -15.86 -9.44 -15.88
C ASP A 201 -16.22 -10.78 -15.21
N TYR A 202 -16.79 -11.74 -15.94
CA TYR A 202 -17.11 -13.07 -15.41
C TYR A 202 -15.88 -13.97 -15.23
N LEU A 203 -14.84 -13.75 -16.04
CA LEU A 203 -13.62 -14.56 -16.02
C LEU A 203 -12.58 -13.99 -15.05
N ALA A 204 -12.56 -12.68 -14.85
CA ALA A 204 -11.56 -12.00 -14.02
C ALA A 204 -11.45 -12.55 -12.57
N PRO A 205 -12.55 -12.92 -11.87
CA PRO A 205 -12.49 -13.51 -10.53
C PRO A 205 -11.76 -14.86 -10.46
N ILE A 206 -11.54 -15.56 -11.58
CA ILE A 206 -10.76 -16.80 -11.60
C ILE A 206 -9.32 -16.53 -11.10
N LEU A 207 -8.73 -15.38 -11.46
CA LEU A 207 -7.35 -15.03 -11.09
C LEU A 207 -7.12 -15.01 -9.57
N PRO A 208 -7.86 -14.22 -8.76
CA PRO A 208 -7.71 -14.24 -7.32
C PRO A 208 -8.20 -15.54 -6.68
N CYS A 209 -9.18 -16.24 -7.28
CA CYS A 209 -9.66 -17.53 -6.77
C CYS A 209 -8.56 -18.60 -6.76
N VAL A 210 -7.68 -18.63 -7.77
CA VAL A 210 -6.52 -19.54 -7.77
C VAL A 210 -5.63 -19.30 -6.54
N VAL A 211 -5.37 -18.04 -6.20
CA VAL A 211 -4.56 -17.66 -5.02
C VAL A 211 -5.29 -17.96 -3.71
N LEU A 212 -6.60 -17.78 -3.67
CA LEU A 212 -7.43 -18.13 -2.52
C LEU A 212 -7.45 -19.65 -2.27
N VAL A 213 -7.61 -20.45 -3.32
CA VAL A 213 -7.56 -21.92 -3.24
C VAL A 213 -6.19 -22.38 -2.76
N ASP A 214 -5.09 -21.82 -3.28
CA ASP A 214 -3.75 -22.11 -2.77
C ASP A 214 -3.63 -21.84 -1.26
N CYS A 215 -4.13 -20.67 -0.82
CA CYS A 215 -4.13 -20.28 0.59
C CYS A 215 -5.00 -21.19 1.47
N LEU A 216 -6.09 -21.74 0.93
CA LEU A 216 -6.99 -22.68 1.63
C LEU A 216 -6.36 -24.07 1.75
N VAL A 217 -5.72 -24.57 0.68
CA VAL A 217 -5.04 -25.88 0.67
C VAL A 217 -3.88 -25.90 1.66
N HIS A 218 -3.14 -24.79 1.79
CA HIS A 218 -2.03 -24.65 2.74
C HIS A 218 -2.41 -23.91 4.02
N PHE A 219 -3.69 -23.97 4.40
CA PHE A 219 -4.15 -23.25 5.58
C PHE A 219 -3.51 -23.79 6.86
N GLN A 220 -2.94 -22.88 7.64
CA GLN A 220 -2.40 -23.14 8.97
C GLN A 220 -3.05 -22.16 9.95
N ARG A 221 -3.15 -22.54 11.23
CA ARG A 221 -3.73 -21.66 12.26
C ARG A 221 -3.02 -20.30 12.37
N ASN A 222 -1.71 -20.28 12.14
CA ASN A 222 -0.91 -19.05 12.13
C ASN A 222 -1.08 -18.24 10.84
N ALA A 223 -1.84 -18.74 9.85
CA ALA A 223 -2.09 -18.08 8.56
C ALA A 223 -3.43 -17.33 8.52
N VAL A 224 -4.17 -17.24 9.64
CA VAL A 224 -5.49 -16.59 9.70
C VAL A 224 -5.42 -15.14 9.21
N GLY A 225 -4.40 -14.37 9.62
CA GLY A 225 -4.22 -13.00 9.15
C GLY A 225 -4.06 -12.90 7.62
N ARG A 226 -3.27 -13.81 7.02
CA ARG A 226 -3.09 -13.90 5.55
C ARG A 226 -4.43 -14.16 4.85
N MET A 227 -5.20 -15.12 5.35
CA MET A 227 -6.49 -15.52 4.77
C MET A 227 -7.52 -14.39 4.85
N VAL A 228 -7.70 -13.80 6.04
CA VAL A 228 -8.69 -12.73 6.25
C VAL A 228 -8.35 -11.51 5.40
N TYR A 229 -7.06 -11.14 5.34
CA TYR A 229 -6.59 -10.07 4.47
C TYR A 229 -6.92 -10.35 3.00
N LEU A 230 -6.58 -11.54 2.51
CA LEU A 230 -6.82 -11.95 1.13
C LEU A 230 -8.31 -11.92 0.78
N VAL A 231 -9.16 -12.51 1.63
CA VAL A 231 -10.63 -12.52 1.42
C VAL A 231 -11.19 -11.09 1.39
N SER A 232 -10.70 -10.19 2.25
CA SER A 232 -11.17 -8.81 2.26
C SER A 232 -10.78 -8.05 0.99
N VAL A 233 -9.52 -8.18 0.53
CA VAL A 233 -9.05 -7.59 -0.74
C VAL A 233 -9.82 -8.16 -1.92
N ILE A 234 -9.98 -9.48 -2.02
CA ILE A 234 -10.74 -10.10 -3.10
C ILE A 234 -12.19 -9.63 -3.06
N GLY A 235 -12.80 -9.59 -1.87
CA GLY A 235 -14.18 -9.18 -1.67
C GLY A 235 -14.46 -7.76 -2.15
N ILE A 236 -13.64 -6.79 -1.75
CA ILE A 236 -13.86 -5.39 -2.13
C ILE A 236 -13.67 -5.15 -3.64
N PHE A 237 -12.64 -5.76 -4.25
CA PHE A 237 -12.39 -5.63 -5.69
C PHE A 237 -13.39 -6.41 -6.55
N SER A 238 -13.85 -7.57 -6.08
CA SER A 238 -14.93 -8.32 -6.74
C SER A 238 -16.26 -7.58 -6.63
N GLY A 239 -16.54 -6.97 -5.47
CA GLY A 239 -17.69 -6.09 -5.28
C GLY A 239 -17.66 -4.90 -6.24
N MET A 240 -16.50 -4.25 -6.41
CA MET A 240 -16.35 -3.14 -7.35
C MET A 240 -16.62 -3.59 -8.79
N LEU A 241 -16.03 -4.73 -9.18
CA LEU A 241 -16.22 -5.29 -10.51
C LEU A 241 -17.69 -5.63 -10.78
N TRP A 242 -18.35 -6.28 -9.81
CA TRP A 242 -19.77 -6.58 -9.86
C TRP A 242 -20.62 -5.32 -9.99
N ALA A 243 -20.33 -4.29 -9.19
CA ALA A 243 -21.05 -3.02 -9.23
C ALA A 243 -20.90 -2.29 -10.58
N VAL A 244 -19.72 -2.33 -11.19
CA VAL A 244 -19.52 -1.84 -12.57
C VAL A 244 -20.36 -2.67 -13.55
N HIS A 245 -20.31 -3.99 -13.44
CA HIS A 245 -20.97 -4.92 -14.34
C HIS A 245 -22.50 -4.73 -14.38
N ILE A 246 -23.13 -4.54 -13.22
CA ILE A 246 -24.59 -4.29 -13.13
C ILE A 246 -24.97 -2.82 -13.37
N GLY A 247 -24.00 -1.95 -13.67
CA GLY A 247 -24.25 -0.53 -13.90
C GLY A 247 -24.71 0.23 -12.66
N TYR A 248 -24.19 -0.09 -11.47
CA TYR A 248 -24.54 0.57 -10.21
C TYR A 248 -23.43 1.52 -9.71
N PRO A 249 -23.30 2.73 -10.30
CA PRO A 249 -22.16 3.63 -10.03
C PRO A 249 -22.07 4.10 -8.57
N ALA A 250 -23.22 4.15 -7.86
CA ALA A 250 -23.25 4.47 -6.44
C ALA A 250 -22.41 3.48 -5.63
N MET A 251 -22.65 2.19 -5.83
CA MET A 251 -21.92 1.11 -5.16
C MET A 251 -20.45 1.11 -5.56
N VAL A 252 -20.12 1.45 -6.82
CA VAL A 252 -18.74 1.60 -7.26
C VAL A 252 -18.03 2.68 -6.46
N LEU A 253 -18.65 3.85 -6.29
CA LEU A 253 -18.09 4.95 -5.51
C LEU A 253 -17.90 4.57 -4.03
N THR A 254 -18.89 3.91 -3.43
CA THR A 254 -18.82 3.41 -2.05
C THR A 254 -17.65 2.46 -1.85
N LEU A 255 -17.50 1.49 -2.74
CA LEU A 255 -16.46 0.48 -2.66
C LEU A 255 -15.07 1.05 -3.01
N ALA A 256 -14.99 2.00 -3.95
CA ALA A 256 -13.77 2.74 -4.22
C ALA A 256 -13.33 3.57 -3.00
N THR A 257 -14.28 4.18 -2.29
CA THR A 257 -14.01 4.90 -1.04
C THR A 257 -13.51 3.96 0.04
N ALA A 258 -14.17 2.82 0.23
CA ALA A 258 -13.74 1.82 1.18
C ALA A 258 -12.36 1.23 0.81
N SER A 259 -12.03 1.11 -0.47
CA SER A 259 -10.72 0.67 -0.97
C SER A 259 -9.64 1.73 -0.72
N ALA A 260 -9.95 3.02 -0.94
CA ALA A 260 -9.04 4.11 -0.61
C ALA A 260 -8.73 4.18 0.89
N TRP A 261 -9.75 3.98 1.74
CA TRP A 261 -9.56 3.85 3.19
C TRP A 261 -8.66 2.66 3.54
N PHE A 262 -8.98 1.48 3.00
CA PHE A 262 -8.20 0.26 3.16
C PHE A 262 -6.71 0.54 2.88
N HIS A 263 -6.44 1.10 1.70
CA HIS A 263 -5.10 1.39 1.24
C HIS A 263 -4.34 2.41 2.13
N ALA A 264 -5.02 3.47 2.57
CA ALA A 264 -4.41 4.46 3.45
C ALA A 264 -4.12 3.89 4.85
N SER A 265 -5.07 3.15 5.44
CA SER A 265 -4.95 2.60 6.79
C SER A 265 -3.90 1.49 6.86
N GLU A 266 -3.85 0.61 5.85
CA GLU A 266 -2.86 -0.47 5.77
C GLU A 266 -1.44 0.11 5.63
N TYR A 267 -1.28 1.14 4.79
CA TYR A 267 0.00 1.81 4.57
C TYR A 267 0.55 2.39 5.86
N LEU A 268 -0.26 3.22 6.53
CA LEU A 268 0.13 3.87 7.78
C LEU A 268 0.49 2.85 8.87
N SER A 269 -0.27 1.76 8.96
CA SER A 269 -0.05 0.69 9.92
C SER A 269 1.27 -0.04 9.67
N VAL A 270 1.56 -0.40 8.43
CA VAL A 270 2.77 -1.14 8.06
C VAL A 270 4.02 -0.27 8.15
N VAL A 271 3.93 1.00 7.75
CA VAL A 271 5.02 1.98 7.93
C VAL A 271 5.30 2.16 9.42
N GLY A 272 4.28 2.40 10.25
CA GLY A 272 4.43 2.54 11.70
C GLY A 272 5.10 1.32 12.34
N TRP A 273 4.63 0.11 12.00
CA TRP A 273 5.23 -1.15 12.42
C TRP A 273 6.71 -1.27 12.04
N ARG A 274 7.04 -0.94 10.80
CA ARG A 274 8.41 -1.04 10.28
C ARG A 274 9.35 -0.06 10.98
N MET A 275 8.91 1.17 11.20
CA MET A 275 9.71 2.20 11.88
C MET A 275 9.97 1.82 13.35
N GLN A 276 8.98 1.24 14.02
CA GLN A 276 9.16 0.71 15.37
C GLN A 276 10.22 -0.41 15.41
N LYS A 277 10.20 -1.32 14.43
CA LYS A 277 11.16 -2.42 14.33
C LYS A 277 12.59 -1.93 14.06
N GLN A 278 12.76 -0.94 13.21
CA GLN A 278 14.07 -0.35 12.91
C GLN A 278 14.67 0.41 14.11
N SER A 279 13.83 0.93 15.01
CA SER A 279 14.28 1.62 16.22
C SER A 279 14.74 0.68 17.34
N GLY A 280 14.56 -0.64 17.18
CA GLY A 280 14.85 -1.67 18.19
C GLY A 280 16.32 -2.07 18.31
N ASP A 281 17.19 -1.66 17.38
CA ASP A 281 18.62 -2.01 17.35
C ASP A 281 19.48 -1.22 18.38
N GLY A 282 18.88 -0.71 19.45
CA GLY A 282 19.58 -0.29 20.68
C GLY A 282 20.20 1.11 20.69
N THR A 283 20.40 1.78 19.56
CA THR A 283 20.89 3.18 19.53
C THR A 283 19.73 4.17 19.41
N ILE A 284 19.07 4.47 20.53
CA ILE A 284 17.97 5.43 20.56
C ILE A 284 18.54 6.86 20.65
N HIS A 285 18.48 7.63 19.57
CA HIS A 285 18.74 9.07 19.65
C HIS A 285 17.52 9.80 20.23
N SER A 286 17.74 10.94 20.89
CA SER A 286 16.70 11.73 21.57
C SER A 286 15.53 12.17 20.66
N ARG A 287 15.74 12.25 19.34
CA ARG A 287 14.69 12.57 18.35
C ARG A 287 13.83 11.36 17.94
N ASP A 288 14.30 10.12 18.10
CA ASP A 288 13.49 8.90 17.85
C ASP A 288 12.38 8.73 18.90
N ARG A 289 12.51 9.42 20.04
CA ARG A 289 11.44 9.56 21.04
C ARG A 289 10.32 10.46 20.55
N ILE A 290 10.63 11.56 19.86
CA ILE A 290 9.62 12.44 19.26
C ILE A 290 8.87 11.68 18.17
N PHE A 291 9.58 10.88 17.37
CA PHE A 291 8.95 10.09 16.33
C PHE A 291 8.05 8.97 16.90
N ARG A 292 8.50 8.25 17.94
CA ARG A 292 7.63 7.32 18.70
C ARG A 292 6.45 8.02 19.35
N TRP A 293 6.62 9.26 19.78
CA TRP A 293 5.53 10.06 20.36
C TRP A 293 4.52 10.49 19.30
N VAL A 294 4.97 10.97 18.14
CA VAL A 294 4.14 11.27 16.97
C VAL A 294 3.43 10.02 16.51
N ALA A 295 4.11 8.87 16.51
CA ALA A 295 3.52 7.58 16.19
C ALA A 295 2.52 7.09 17.25
N SER A 296 2.78 7.36 18.53
CA SER A 296 1.78 7.09 19.58
C SER A 296 0.59 8.06 19.51
N ARG A 297 0.72 9.17 18.76
CA ARG A 297 -0.27 10.24 18.58
C ARG A 297 -0.61 10.44 17.10
N TRP A 298 -0.58 9.36 16.33
CA TRP A 298 -0.88 9.39 14.89
C TRP A 298 -2.26 10.00 14.65
N ILE A 299 -3.25 9.67 15.48
CA ILE A 299 -4.60 10.24 15.39
C ILE A 299 -4.56 11.77 15.46
N PHE A 300 -3.76 12.35 16.36
CA PHE A 300 -3.67 13.79 16.51
C PHE A 300 -2.87 14.45 15.37
N SER A 301 -1.79 13.81 14.94
CA SER A 301 -1.00 14.29 13.79
C SER A 301 -1.83 14.24 12.51
N LEU A 302 -2.56 13.15 12.30
CA LEU A 302 -3.48 12.96 11.19
C LEU A 302 -4.62 13.97 11.28
N LEU A 303 -5.21 14.20 12.46
CA LEU A 303 -6.24 15.23 12.66
C LEU A 303 -5.75 16.64 12.31
N ILE A 304 -4.57 17.04 12.80
CA ILE A 304 -3.99 18.36 12.45
C ILE A 304 -3.76 18.45 10.95
N PHE A 305 -3.15 17.42 10.37
CA PHE A 305 -2.81 17.39 8.96
C PHE A 305 -4.06 17.43 8.08
N VAL A 306 -5.10 16.71 8.50
CA VAL A 306 -6.43 16.68 7.89
C VAL A 306 -7.13 18.03 7.99
N ILE A 307 -7.10 18.69 9.15
CA ILE A 307 -7.72 20.02 9.30
C ILE A 307 -6.98 21.04 8.44
N ILE A 308 -5.65 21.06 8.48
CA ILE A 308 -4.85 22.03 7.73
C ILE A 308 -4.96 21.76 6.23
N LEU A 309 -4.65 20.54 5.77
CA LEU A 309 -4.70 20.23 4.34
C LEU A 309 -6.12 20.18 3.79
N GLY A 310 -7.10 19.72 4.58
CA GLY A 310 -8.50 19.73 4.18
C GLY A 310 -8.99 21.17 3.99
N SER A 311 -8.69 22.06 4.95
CA SER A 311 -9.09 23.47 4.85
C SER A 311 -8.35 24.21 3.73
N CYS A 312 -7.03 24.01 3.60
CA CYS A 312 -6.23 24.59 2.53
C CYS A 312 -6.64 24.05 1.16
N GLY A 313 -6.88 22.74 1.06
CA GLY A 313 -7.29 22.08 -0.16
C GLY A 313 -8.66 22.55 -0.62
N TRP A 314 -9.64 22.62 0.29
CA TRP A 314 -10.96 23.18 0.00
C TRP A 314 -10.87 24.63 -0.47
N LEU A 315 -10.07 25.48 0.19
CA LEU A 315 -9.88 26.87 -0.22
C LEU A 315 -9.24 27.00 -1.61
N LEU A 316 -8.20 26.19 -1.87
CA LEU A 316 -7.49 26.19 -3.14
C LEU A 316 -8.34 25.61 -4.26
N GLU A 317 -9.18 24.62 -4.00
CA GLU A 317 -10.12 24.08 -4.99
C GLU A 317 -11.09 25.17 -5.49
N HIS A 318 -11.64 25.98 -4.58
CA HIS A 318 -12.64 27.00 -4.94
C HIS A 318 -12.06 28.18 -5.74
N ARG A 319 -10.77 28.49 -5.60
CA ARG A 319 -10.15 29.67 -6.25
C ARG A 319 -9.09 29.35 -7.27
N PHE A 320 -8.43 28.21 -7.14
CA PHE A 320 -7.21 27.82 -7.85
C PHE A 320 -7.21 26.32 -8.16
N LEU A 321 -8.35 25.77 -8.60
CA LEU A 321 -8.55 24.34 -8.87
C LEU A 321 -7.38 23.72 -9.68
N GLU A 322 -7.00 24.36 -10.78
CA GLU A 322 -5.94 23.85 -11.65
C GLU A 322 -4.58 23.77 -10.94
N TYR A 323 -4.21 24.80 -10.19
CA TYR A 323 -2.97 24.81 -9.39
C TYR A 323 -3.00 23.77 -8.27
N TRP A 324 -4.17 23.58 -7.65
CA TRP A 324 -4.36 22.55 -6.63
C TRP A 324 -4.22 21.14 -7.20
N LEU A 325 -4.79 20.88 -8.38
CA LEU A 325 -4.63 19.60 -9.08
C LEU A 325 -3.17 19.36 -9.49
N LEU A 326 -2.49 20.37 -10.04
CA LEU A 326 -1.06 20.28 -10.37
C LEU A 326 -0.22 19.94 -9.13
N LEU A 327 -0.46 20.63 -8.01
CA LEU A 327 0.25 20.38 -6.76
C LEU A 327 0.02 18.96 -6.24
N ASN A 328 -1.22 18.46 -6.30
CA ASN A 328 -1.53 17.09 -5.88
C ASN A 328 -0.89 16.04 -6.78
N VAL A 329 -0.83 16.27 -8.09
CA VAL A 329 -0.15 15.39 -9.04
C VAL A 329 1.36 15.34 -8.76
N ILE A 330 2.00 16.50 -8.51
CA ILE A 330 3.40 16.56 -8.11
C ILE A 330 3.61 15.73 -6.85
N VAL A 331 2.79 15.96 -5.82
CA VAL A 331 2.87 15.24 -4.55
C VAL A 331 2.64 13.74 -4.73
N ALA A 332 1.73 13.33 -5.60
CA ALA A 332 1.50 11.93 -5.91
C ALA A 332 2.74 11.26 -6.52
N PHE A 333 3.36 11.88 -7.53
CA PHE A 333 4.60 11.35 -8.11
C PHE A 333 5.76 11.28 -7.12
N LEU A 334 5.90 12.29 -6.26
CA LEU A 334 6.91 12.25 -5.19
C LEU A 334 6.62 11.13 -4.19
N HIS A 335 5.37 11.00 -3.76
CA HIS A 335 4.91 9.93 -2.88
C HIS A 335 5.26 8.57 -3.47
N TYR A 336 4.93 8.32 -4.75
CA TYR A 336 5.25 7.06 -5.41
C TYR A 336 6.76 6.76 -5.48
N GLY A 337 7.57 7.76 -5.81
CA GLY A 337 9.02 7.60 -5.86
C GLY A 337 9.63 7.31 -4.49
N TYR A 338 9.18 8.02 -3.46
CA TYR A 338 9.71 7.86 -2.10
C TYR A 338 9.19 6.63 -1.38
N ASP A 339 7.95 6.24 -1.64
CA ASP A 339 7.38 5.02 -1.09
C ASP A 339 8.22 3.80 -1.50
N GLY A 340 8.61 3.71 -2.77
CA GLY A 340 9.50 2.66 -3.26
C GLY A 340 10.85 2.57 -2.51
N LEU A 341 11.33 3.67 -1.95
CA LEU A 341 12.55 3.71 -1.12
C LEU A 341 12.27 3.24 0.30
N LEU A 342 11.14 3.64 0.88
CA LEU A 342 10.71 3.15 2.18
C LEU A 342 10.57 1.64 2.16
N TRP A 343 10.07 1.03 1.06
CA TRP A 343 9.90 -0.42 0.96
C TRP A 343 11.20 -1.20 0.77
N LYS A 344 12.24 -0.64 0.13
CA LYS A 344 13.52 -1.33 -0.08
C LYS A 344 14.21 -1.64 1.25
N LYS A 345 14.70 -2.88 1.41
CA LYS A 345 15.54 -3.28 2.56
C LYS A 345 16.97 -2.81 2.29
N ASN A 346 17.51 -1.95 3.14
CA ASN A 346 18.92 -1.57 3.05
C ASN A 346 19.80 -2.80 3.34
N LYS A 347 20.47 -3.33 2.31
CA LYS A 347 21.47 -4.41 2.45
C LYS A 347 22.75 -3.93 3.14
N ALA A 348 22.92 -2.62 3.38
CA ALA A 348 24.16 -2.02 3.86
C ALA A 348 24.64 -2.58 5.21
N ASN A 349 23.74 -2.90 6.16
CA ASN A 349 24.16 -3.37 7.49
C ASN A 349 24.58 -4.86 7.52
N SER A 350 24.32 -5.61 6.45
CA SER A 350 24.69 -7.03 6.36
C SER A 350 26.18 -7.24 6.11
N VAL A 351 26.87 -6.27 5.48
CA VAL A 351 28.27 -6.43 5.05
C VAL A 351 29.26 -5.99 6.13
N GLU A 352 28.95 -4.96 6.92
CA GLU A 352 29.82 -4.55 8.04
C GLU A 352 29.82 -5.58 9.18
N THR A 353 28.69 -6.25 9.44
CA THR A 353 28.60 -7.31 10.46
C THR A 353 29.43 -8.56 10.09
N ILE A 354 29.72 -8.76 8.79
CA ILE A 354 30.57 -9.86 8.30
C ILE A 354 32.05 -9.45 8.29
N ARG A 355 32.38 -8.15 8.21
CA ARG A 355 33.77 -7.66 8.26
C ARG A 355 34.30 -7.40 9.68
N SER A 356 33.42 -7.33 10.69
CA SER A 356 33.80 -7.14 12.10
C SER A 356 33.83 -8.45 12.90
N LYS A 357 33.75 -9.60 12.24
CA LYS A 357 33.98 -10.95 12.79
C LYS A 357 35.06 -11.61 11.96
#